data_AF-A0A4Y2UPY4-F1
#
_entry.id   AF-A0A4Y2UPY4-F1
#
_cell.length_a   1.000
_cell.length_b   1.000
_cell.length_c   1.000
_cell.angle_alpha   90.00
_cell.angle_beta   90.00
_cell.angle_gamma   90.00
#
_symmetry.space_group_name_H-M   'P 1'
#
loop_
_entity.id
_entity.type
_entity.pdbx_description
1 polymer ?
#
loop_
_entity_poly.entity_id
_entity_poly.type
_entity_poly.pdbx_seq_one_letter_code
_entity_poly.pdbx_strand_id
1 'polypeptide(L)'
;MRGHSFSQKNNELFVSTRTGIEIPACYSEATRSPEDKLWEEAMIEELQSYEANETWELPEIQRILDNKWVYRIKTNTDGSLL
;
A
#
# COMPACT_ATOMS: atom_id res chain seq x y z
N MET A 1 -21.35 -13.19 -17.90
CA MET A 1 -21.49 -11.98 -17.07
C MET A 1 -20.53 -12.11 -15.89
N ARG A 2 -19.40 -11.38 -15.88
CA ARG A 2 -18.40 -11.43 -14.80
C ARG A 2 -18.24 -10.02 -14.24
N GLY A 3 -18.93 -9.74 -13.14
CA GLY A 3 -19.06 -8.41 -12.53
C GLY A 3 -18.34 -8.26 -11.19
N HIS A 4 -17.08 -8.68 -11.08
CA HIS A 4 -16.32 -8.59 -9.83
C HIS A 4 -14.99 -7.83 -9.95
N SER A 5 -14.94 -6.76 -10.75
CA SER A 5 -13.75 -5.88 -10.84
C SER A 5 -14.05 -4.39 -10.74
N PHE A 6 -15.31 -4.00 -10.54
CA PHE A 6 -15.71 -2.58 -10.46
C PHE A 6 -15.65 -1.98 -9.04
N SER A 7 -15.68 -2.80 -7.98
CA SER A 7 -15.85 -2.28 -6.61
C SER A 7 -14.57 -1.73 -5.96
N GLN A 8 -13.38 -2.24 -6.34
CA GLN A 8 -12.12 -1.80 -5.72
C GLN A 8 -11.62 -0.46 -6.28
N LYS A 9 -11.61 -0.29 -7.61
CA LYS A 9 -11.22 0.97 -8.25
C LYS A 9 -12.07 2.16 -7.80
N ASN A 10 -13.36 1.94 -7.58
CA ASN A 10 -14.25 3.01 -7.10
C ASN A 10 -13.88 3.50 -5.71
N ASN A 11 -13.34 2.63 -4.84
CA ASN A 11 -12.92 3.03 -3.50
C ASN A 11 -11.58 3.80 -3.53
N GLU A 12 -10.61 3.30 -4.30
CA GLU A 12 -9.30 3.97 -4.47
C GLU A 12 -9.46 5.36 -5.09
N LEU A 13 -10.27 5.48 -6.16
CA LEU A 13 -10.61 6.77 -6.77
C LEU A 13 -11.35 7.70 -5.81
N PHE A 14 -12.28 7.16 -5.00
CA PHE A 14 -13.02 7.95 -4.03
C PHE A 14 -12.13 8.51 -2.93
N VAL A 15 -11.21 7.69 -2.40
CA VAL A 15 -10.27 8.12 -1.36
C VAL A 15 -9.27 9.13 -1.91
N SER A 16 -8.66 8.87 -3.08
CA SER A 16 -7.75 9.83 -3.74
C SER A 16 -8.43 11.15 -4.07
N THR A 17 -9.69 11.13 -4.52
CA THR A 17 -10.45 12.37 -4.78
C THR A 17 -10.70 13.16 -3.49
N ARG A 18 -10.92 12.47 -2.37
CA ARG A 18 -11.18 13.11 -1.07
C ARG A 18 -9.93 13.67 -0.43
N THR A 19 -8.79 12.98 -0.54
CA THR A 19 -7.52 13.37 0.10
C THR A 19 -6.64 14.22 -0.81
N GLY A 20 -6.90 14.22 -2.12
CA GLY A 20 -6.06 14.87 -3.12
C GLY A 20 -4.74 14.12 -3.39
N ILE A 21 -4.54 12.95 -2.78
CA ILE A 21 -3.32 12.16 -2.86
C ILE A 21 -3.45 11.14 -3.99
N GLU A 22 -2.50 11.15 -4.90
CA GLU A 22 -2.42 10.16 -5.97
C GLU A 22 -1.80 8.86 -5.45
N ILE A 23 -2.43 7.73 -5.76
CA ILE A 23 -1.91 6.41 -5.37
C ILE A 23 -0.88 5.98 -6.43
N PRO A 24 0.41 5.86 -6.06
CA PRO A 24 1.45 5.48 -7.01
C PRO A 24 1.29 4.01 -7.42
N ALA A 25 1.60 3.68 -8.67
CA ALA A 25 1.56 2.30 -9.17
C ALA A 25 2.89 1.56 -8.92
N CYS A 26 3.97 2.29 -8.62
CA CYS A 26 5.28 1.75 -8.31
C CYS A 26 6.10 2.64 -7.38
N TYR A 27 7.18 2.08 -6.83
CA TYR A 27 8.08 2.77 -5.90
C TYR A 27 8.65 4.07 -6.48
N SER A 28 9.04 4.07 -7.76
CA SER A 28 9.57 5.26 -8.42
C SER A 28 8.56 6.40 -8.55
N GLU A 29 7.26 6.09 -8.62
CA GLU A 29 6.21 7.11 -8.60
C GLU A 29 5.98 7.61 -7.18
N ALA A 30 6.00 6.72 -6.19
CA ALA A 30 5.86 7.07 -4.78
C ALA A 30 6.95 8.06 -4.34
N THR A 31 8.21 7.77 -4.65
CA THR A 31 9.36 8.62 -4.28
C THR A 31 9.47 9.92 -5.06
N ARG A 32 8.72 10.06 -6.16
CA ARG A 32 8.65 11.30 -6.96
C ARG A 32 7.38 12.11 -6.69
N SER A 33 6.46 11.57 -5.90
CA SER A 33 5.23 12.26 -5.51
C SER A 33 5.52 13.33 -4.47
N PRO A 34 4.66 14.34 -4.30
CA PRO A 34 4.81 15.32 -3.23
C PRO A 34 4.59 14.71 -1.83
N GLU A 35 3.98 13.51 -1.78
CA GLU A 35 3.75 12.71 -0.58
C GLU A 35 4.83 11.63 -0.37
N ASP A 36 6.00 11.77 -0.98
CA ASP A 36 7.12 10.82 -0.94
C ASP A 36 7.44 10.34 0.48
N LYS A 37 7.50 11.28 1.43
CA LYS A 37 7.78 10.98 2.84
C LYS A 37 6.71 10.13 3.49
N LEU A 38 5.44 10.43 3.23
CA LEU A 38 4.32 9.64 3.79
C LEU A 38 4.36 8.21 3.26
N TRP A 39 4.70 8.04 1.98
CA TRP A 39 4.87 6.71 1.39
C TRP A 39 6.10 5.98 1.95
N GLU A 40 7.22 6.67 2.16
CA GLU A 40 8.43 6.12 2.77
C GLU A 40 8.17 5.68 4.22
N GLU A 41 7.56 6.54 5.03
CA GLU A 41 7.19 6.24 6.43
C GLU A 41 6.28 5.01 6.49
N ALA A 42 5.24 4.93 5.66
CA ALA A 42 4.36 3.77 5.60
C ALA A 42 5.08 2.48 5.16
N MET A 43 6.05 2.58 4.24
CA MET A 43 6.87 1.43 3.83
C MET A 43 7.77 0.95 4.97
N ILE A 44 8.36 1.87 5.74
CA ILE A 44 9.20 1.56 6.91
C ILE A 44 8.35 0.92 8.02
N GLU A 45 7.18 1.48 8.32
CA GLU A 45 6.28 0.90 9.33
C GLU A 45 5.86 -0.52 8.97
N GLU A 46 5.54 -0.78 7.69
CA GLU A 46 5.20 -2.13 7.25
C GLU A 46 6.40 -3.07 7.44
N LEU A 47 7.62 -2.66 7.03
CA LEU A 47 8.86 -3.42 7.26
C LEU A 47 9.13 -3.71 8.74
N GLN A 48 8.87 -2.76 9.63
CA GLN A 48 9.02 -2.94 11.07
C GLN A 48 7.96 -3.89 11.63
N SER A 49 6.71 -3.80 11.16
CA SER A 49 5.63 -4.72 11.57
C SER A 49 5.97 -6.17 11.23
N TYR A 50 6.63 -6.31 10.11
CA TYR A 50 7.14 -7.55 9.56
C TYR A 50 8.24 -8.14 10.45
N GLU A 51 9.21 -7.34 10.89
CA GLU A 51 10.22 -7.76 11.88
C GLU A 51 9.58 -8.13 13.24
N ALA A 52 8.61 -7.33 13.70
CA ALA A 52 7.94 -7.53 15.00
C ALA A 52 7.08 -8.80 15.06
N ASN A 53 6.54 -9.26 13.93
CA ASN A 53 5.67 -10.43 13.87
C ASN A 53 6.44 -11.75 13.63
N GLU A 54 7.78 -11.73 13.61
CA GLU A 54 8.68 -12.88 13.46
C GLU A 54 8.30 -13.86 12.31
N THR A 55 7.62 -13.37 11.27
CA THR A 55 6.96 -14.24 10.27
C THR A 55 7.82 -14.52 9.02
N TRP A 56 9.10 -14.13 9.06
CA TRP A 56 10.01 -14.15 7.90
C TRP A 56 10.95 -15.34 7.80
N GLU A 57 10.78 -16.33 8.67
CA GLU A 57 11.53 -17.60 8.56
C GLU A 57 11.15 -18.27 7.24
N LEU A 58 12.02 -18.12 6.24
CA LEU A 58 11.84 -18.71 4.92
C LEU A 58 12.03 -20.23 5.06
N PRO A 59 11.01 -21.06 4.83
CA PRO A 59 11.17 -22.50 4.96
C PRO A 59 12.15 -23.00 3.89
N GLU A 60 13.08 -23.88 4.30
CA GLU A 60 14.24 -24.35 3.52
C GLU A 60 13.88 -24.96 2.13
N ILE A 61 12.60 -25.26 1.89
CA ILE A 61 12.11 -25.96 0.70
C ILE A 61 10.95 -25.18 0.05
N GLN A 62 11.12 -23.88 -0.21
CA GLN A 62 10.12 -23.12 -0.95
C GLN A 62 10.71 -22.25 -2.06
N ARG A 63 9.90 -22.14 -3.13
CA ARG A 63 10.11 -21.20 -4.23
C ARG A 63 10.04 -19.79 -3.65
N ILE A 64 11.14 -19.05 -3.73
CA ILE A 64 11.17 -17.63 -3.41
C ILE A 64 10.18 -16.93 -4.34
N LEU A 65 9.14 -16.32 -3.77
CA LEU A 65 8.19 -15.51 -4.53
C LEU A 65 8.76 -14.10 -4.67
N ASP A 66 8.61 -13.53 -5.85
CA ASP A 66 8.88 -12.11 -6.06
C ASP A 66 7.88 -11.27 -5.25
N ASN A 67 8.40 -10.32 -4.48
CA ASN A 67 7.60 -9.36 -3.73
C ASN A 67 7.49 -8.04 -4.51
N LYS A 68 6.33 -7.39 -4.44
CA LYS A 68 6.07 -6.08 -5.05
C LYS A 68 5.32 -5.17 -4.08
N TRP A 69 5.71 -3.90 -4.04
CA TRP A 69 4.96 -2.86 -3.33
C TRP A 69 3.59 -2.60 -3.97
N VAL A 70 2.56 -2.58 -3.12
CA VAL A 70 1.19 -2.19 -3.47
C VAL A 70 0.76 -1.07 -2.53
N TYR A 71 0.50 0.11 -3.09
CA TYR A 71 0.19 1.31 -2.33
C TYR A 71 -1.32 1.47 -2.16
N ARG A 72 -1.74 1.87 -0.96
CA ARG A 72 -3.14 2.16 -0.62
C ARG A 72 -3.20 3.25 0.43
N ILE A 73 -4.21 4.12 0.32
CA ILE A 73 -4.51 5.11 1.35
C ILE A 73 -5.44 4.47 2.39
N LYS A 74 -5.04 4.54 3.66
CA LYS A 74 -5.90 4.18 4.80
C LYS A 74 -6.37 5.48 5.46
N THR A 75 -7.65 5.54 5.83
CA THR A 75 -8.23 6.70 6.53
C THR A 75 -8.92 6.27 7.80
N ASN A 76 -8.84 7.09 8.83
CA ASN A 76 -9.60 6.95 10.07
C ASN A 76 -11.10 7.16 9.83
N THR A 77 -11.91 6.81 10.82
CA THR A 77 -13.38 7.03 10.79
C THR A 77 -13.76 8.51 10.72
N ASP A 78 -12.89 9.38 11.25
CA ASP A 78 -12.98 10.85 11.15
C ASP A 78 -12.61 11.39 9.76
N GLY A 79 -11.90 10.59 8.94
CA GLY A 79 -11.50 10.94 7.59
C GLY A 79 -10.07 11.46 7.45
N SER A 80 -9.36 11.68 8.55
CA SER A 80 -7.89 11.84 8.56
C SER A 80 -7.17 10.63 7.97
N LEU A 81 -5.97 10.87 7.45
CA LEU A 81 -5.06 9.80 7.02
C LEU A 81 -4.58 9.02 8.24
N LEU A 82 -4.46 7.70 8.07
CA LEU A 82 -3.82 6.84 9.05
C LEU A 82 -2.32 7.04 9.00
#